data_AF-A0A5E7SP38-F1
#
_entry.id   AF-A0A5E7SP38-F1
#
_cell.length_a   1.000
_cell.length_b   1.000
_cell.length_c   1.000
_cell.angle_alpha   90.00
_cell.angle_beta   90.00
_cell.angle_gamma   90.00
#
_symmetry.space_group_name_H-M   'P 1'
#
loop_
_entity.id
_entity.type
_entity.pdbx_description
1 polymer ?
#
loop_
_entity_poly.entity_id
_entity_poly.type
_entity_poly.pdbx_seq_one_letter_code
_entity_poly.pdbx_strand_id
1 'polypeptide(L)'
;MVPEEHEDRFAYHFTLIENLDSILENGILATNFKNKKNISHKDIANAGIQCRRSTMMVGKGPGGVVHDYVPFYFAKRTPMLLSLVKTKNIDQNDVIYLAVSVNKILDRNVIFSDASANTAIPPNFYAEAKSLENLDWEVIDSRQWTYNESAGRKNRKMAEMLVHEKVEMSDVSYIVVWNEHYKKYVQDELRESGFENIPVVTDFYNYFIDHYFCQFGEPKRRNLITGPRVLKRLMRKYFFEVLEVGPDNEGFGSISEALKAIEEDFDCIKELAEINGLPTANKIHKEDVGAHSRSVAARVVKDSHFSQFTKEEQECLILAAYLHDIGKGPKSRWKNGIQQVDEDHAKKSLPMLKRIFTEDIGGWTKEQLRIVFMLVTYDDLIGDIVANNRDPRQIIDVVKTRRHVDLLIAIGKADMGAIREDWVSDNLESIEEVRDNAYQALERKHD
;
A
#
# COMPACT_ATOMS: atom_id res chain seq x y z
N MET A 1 26.06 17.66 -25.21
CA MET A 1 25.93 16.23 -25.51
C MET A 1 25.81 15.49 -24.19
N VAL A 2 25.14 14.34 -24.17
CA VAL A 2 25.11 13.44 -22.99
C VAL A 2 26.51 12.84 -22.82
N PRO A 3 27.03 12.68 -21.59
CA PRO A 3 28.28 11.96 -21.34
C PRO A 3 28.19 10.53 -21.86
N GLU A 4 29.27 10.01 -22.45
CA GLU A 4 29.31 8.67 -23.09
C GLU A 4 28.80 7.56 -22.15
N GLU A 5 29.19 7.61 -20.87
CA GLU A 5 28.74 6.69 -19.81
C GLU A 5 27.25 6.74 -19.47
N HIS A 6 26.51 7.67 -20.06
CA HIS A 6 25.08 7.91 -19.82
C HIS A 6 24.24 7.89 -21.09
N GLU A 7 24.81 7.60 -22.26
CA GLU A 7 24.09 7.65 -23.54
C GLU A 7 22.93 6.66 -23.63
N ASP A 8 23.07 5.48 -23.04
CA ASP A 8 22.04 4.43 -23.02
C ASP A 8 21.07 4.54 -21.83
N ARG A 9 21.12 5.64 -21.08
CA ARG A 9 20.26 5.83 -19.90
C ARG A 9 18.82 6.08 -20.33
N PHE A 10 17.92 5.51 -19.55
CA PHE A 10 16.48 5.80 -19.57
C PHE A 10 16.09 6.53 -18.29
N ALA A 11 15.08 7.37 -18.41
CA ALA A 11 14.35 7.93 -17.28
C ALA A 11 12.92 7.40 -17.30
N TYR A 12 12.31 7.30 -16.11
CA TYR A 12 11.09 6.52 -15.90
C TYR A 12 10.00 7.38 -15.26
N HIS A 13 8.86 7.49 -15.94
CA HIS A 13 7.63 8.02 -15.37
C HIS A 13 6.78 6.83 -14.93
N PHE A 14 6.45 6.73 -13.64
CA PHE A 14 5.54 5.69 -13.17
C PHE A 14 4.17 6.27 -12.84
N THR A 15 3.14 5.49 -13.12
CA THR A 15 1.73 5.85 -12.91
C THR A 15 0.92 4.59 -12.67
N LEU A 16 -0.36 4.74 -12.30
CA LEU A 16 -1.30 3.61 -12.28
C LEU A 16 -1.79 3.30 -13.70
N ILE A 17 -2.02 2.03 -13.96
CA ILE A 17 -2.55 1.55 -15.23
C ILE A 17 -3.91 2.16 -15.59
N GLU A 18 -4.71 2.54 -14.60
CA GLU A 18 -5.98 3.26 -14.79
C GLU A 18 -5.81 4.63 -15.48
N ASN A 19 -4.59 5.18 -15.48
CA ASN A 19 -4.30 6.44 -16.17
C ASN A 19 -3.84 6.22 -17.63
N LEU A 20 -3.69 4.97 -18.08
CA LEU A 20 -3.11 4.65 -19.39
C LEU A 20 -3.95 5.22 -20.53
N ASP A 21 -5.27 5.03 -20.54
CA ASP A 21 -6.16 5.49 -21.62
C ASP A 21 -6.03 7.00 -21.85
N SER A 22 -6.04 7.78 -20.75
CA SER A 22 -5.85 9.22 -20.80
C SER A 22 -4.46 9.61 -21.32
N ILE A 23 -3.42 8.85 -20.96
CA ILE A 23 -2.05 9.05 -21.44
C ILE A 23 -1.94 8.72 -22.94
N LEU A 24 -2.62 7.67 -23.41
CA LEU A 24 -2.65 7.30 -24.83
C LEU A 24 -3.31 8.40 -25.67
N GLU A 25 -4.40 8.97 -25.18
CA GLU A 25 -5.11 10.06 -25.87
C GLU A 25 -4.31 11.38 -25.86
N ASN A 26 -3.69 11.73 -24.72
CA ASN A 26 -3.20 13.08 -24.49
C ASN A 26 -1.68 13.22 -24.45
N GLY A 27 -0.93 12.11 -24.47
CA GLY A 27 0.46 12.04 -24.04
C GLY A 27 0.62 12.18 -22.53
N ILE A 28 1.87 12.15 -22.05
CA ILE A 28 2.16 12.36 -20.63
C ILE A 28 2.24 13.87 -20.39
N LEU A 29 1.28 14.42 -19.65
CA LEU A 29 1.16 15.85 -19.40
C LEU A 29 1.64 16.26 -18.01
N ALA A 30 2.28 17.42 -17.92
CA ALA A 30 2.63 18.07 -16.66
C ALA A 30 1.36 18.45 -15.87
N THR A 31 1.44 18.48 -14.54
CA THR A 31 0.28 18.69 -13.66
C THR A 31 -0.50 19.97 -14.00
N ASN A 32 0.18 21.10 -14.20
CA ASN A 32 -0.48 22.36 -14.54
C ASN A 32 -1.20 22.29 -15.90
N PHE A 33 -0.68 21.52 -16.85
CA PHE A 33 -1.28 21.33 -18.17
C PHE A 33 -2.48 20.38 -18.12
N LYS A 34 -2.41 19.31 -17.31
CA LYS A 34 -3.57 18.45 -17.03
C LYS A 34 -4.72 19.24 -16.43
N ASN A 35 -4.42 20.08 -15.43
CA ASN A 35 -5.41 20.92 -14.77
C ASN A 35 -6.04 21.92 -15.74
N LYS A 36 -5.24 22.60 -16.58
CA LYS A 36 -5.75 23.52 -17.62
C LYS A 36 -6.69 22.84 -18.62
N LYS A 37 -6.45 21.56 -18.92
CA LYS A 37 -7.27 20.75 -19.84
C LYS A 37 -8.42 20.00 -19.15
N ASN A 38 -8.58 20.13 -17.83
CA ASN A 38 -9.54 19.35 -17.03
C ASN A 38 -9.37 17.83 -17.19
N ILE A 39 -8.14 17.37 -17.41
CA ILE A 39 -7.81 15.94 -17.49
C ILE A 39 -7.56 15.44 -16.07
N SER A 40 -8.41 14.51 -15.62
CA SER A 40 -8.25 13.88 -14.30
C SER A 40 -7.48 12.57 -14.43
N HIS A 41 -6.49 12.38 -13.56
CA HIS A 41 -5.83 11.11 -13.33
C HIS A 41 -6.11 10.67 -11.91
N LYS A 42 -6.05 9.36 -11.65
CA LYS A 42 -5.99 8.85 -10.30
C LYS A 42 -4.70 9.33 -9.64
N ASP A 43 -4.84 10.33 -8.77
CA ASP A 43 -3.73 10.91 -8.05
C ASP A 43 -3.32 9.97 -6.91
N ILE A 44 -2.04 9.61 -6.92
CA ILE A 44 -1.40 8.79 -5.89
C ILE A 44 -0.41 9.62 -5.08
N ALA A 45 -0.21 10.91 -5.39
CA ALA A 45 0.79 11.74 -4.75
C ALA A 45 0.31 12.29 -3.40
N ASN A 46 1.25 12.45 -2.48
CA ASN A 46 0.99 13.12 -1.21
C ASN A 46 0.69 14.62 -1.42
N ALA A 47 -0.38 15.13 -0.81
CA ALA A 47 -0.81 16.53 -0.95
C ALA A 47 0.30 17.56 -0.60
N GLY A 48 1.13 17.28 0.40
CA GLY A 48 2.27 18.12 0.75
C GLY A 48 3.36 18.15 -0.32
N ILE A 49 3.55 17.03 -1.05
CA ILE A 49 4.45 16.98 -2.22
C ILE A 49 3.88 17.82 -3.36
N GLN A 50 2.60 17.67 -3.67
CA GLN A 50 1.91 18.45 -4.72
C GLN A 50 1.99 19.96 -4.44
N CYS A 51 1.74 20.36 -3.19
CA CYS A 51 1.84 21.77 -2.78
C CYS A 51 3.26 22.34 -3.01
N ARG A 52 4.31 21.62 -2.58
CA ARG A 52 5.70 22.08 -2.79
C ARG A 52 6.06 22.18 -4.28
N ARG A 53 5.66 21.19 -5.07
CA ARG A 53 5.93 21.17 -6.52
C ARG A 53 5.17 22.25 -7.31
N SER A 54 4.01 22.66 -6.80
CA SER A 54 3.23 23.76 -7.39
C SER A 54 3.87 25.14 -7.23
N THR A 55 4.80 25.29 -6.28
CA THR A 55 5.44 26.58 -5.94
C THR A 55 6.95 26.59 -6.13
N MET A 56 7.60 25.42 -6.26
CA MET A 56 9.05 25.30 -6.46
C MET A 56 9.45 25.81 -7.85
N MET A 57 10.16 26.93 -7.88
CA MET A 57 10.65 27.55 -9.11
C MET A 57 11.77 26.74 -9.77
N VAL A 58 11.69 26.58 -11.08
CA VAL A 58 12.76 26.01 -11.91
C VAL A 58 13.52 27.18 -12.56
N GLY A 59 14.69 27.52 -12.02
CA GLY A 59 15.47 28.70 -12.45
C GLY A 59 16.28 28.53 -13.74
N LYS A 60 15.95 27.53 -14.57
CA LYS A 60 16.70 27.13 -15.77
C LYS A 60 15.74 26.83 -16.92
N GLY A 61 16.26 26.86 -18.16
CA GLY A 61 15.50 26.54 -19.37
C GLY A 61 14.22 27.40 -19.48
N PRO A 62 13.05 26.80 -19.75
CA PRO A 62 11.77 27.52 -19.89
C PRO A 62 11.31 28.31 -18.65
N GLY A 63 11.86 28.03 -17.47
CA GLY A 63 11.43 28.66 -16.23
C GLY A 63 10.19 28.00 -15.62
N GLY A 64 9.34 28.77 -14.95
CA GLY A 64 8.11 28.27 -14.32
C GLY A 64 8.35 27.51 -13.02
N VAL A 65 7.42 26.62 -12.68
CA VAL A 65 7.47 25.77 -11.48
C VAL A 65 7.56 24.31 -11.84
N VAL A 66 7.94 23.44 -10.89
CA VAL A 66 8.08 22.00 -11.13
C VAL A 66 6.80 21.36 -11.69
N HIS A 67 5.61 21.87 -11.37
CA HIS A 67 4.33 21.42 -11.96
C HIS A 67 4.11 21.76 -13.44
N ASP A 68 4.96 22.57 -14.04
CA ASP A 68 4.99 22.80 -15.49
C ASP A 68 5.79 21.72 -16.23
N TYR A 69 6.39 20.76 -15.51
CA TYR A 69 7.20 19.69 -16.07
C TYR A 69 6.63 18.30 -15.76
N VAL A 70 6.80 17.38 -16.72
CA VAL A 70 6.55 15.95 -16.57
C VAL A 70 7.74 15.31 -15.86
N PRO A 71 7.55 14.65 -14.70
CA PRO A 71 8.65 14.05 -13.97
C PRO A 71 8.99 12.65 -14.46
N PHE A 72 10.27 12.40 -14.69
CA PHE A 72 10.85 11.08 -14.89
C PHE A 72 11.99 10.88 -13.90
N TYR A 73 11.99 9.77 -13.18
CA TYR A 73 13.10 9.41 -12.29
C TYR A 73 14.19 8.67 -13.06
N PHE A 74 15.45 8.92 -12.73
CA PHE A 74 16.54 8.04 -13.20
C PHE A 74 16.55 6.69 -12.48
N ALA A 75 16.10 6.66 -11.21
CA ALA A 75 16.01 5.44 -10.43
C ALA A 75 14.75 4.63 -10.79
N LYS A 76 14.94 3.32 -10.97
CA LYS A 76 13.85 2.35 -11.22
C LYS A 76 12.97 2.11 -9.98
N ARG A 77 13.57 2.11 -8.79
CA ARG A 77 12.91 1.94 -7.48
C ARG A 77 13.11 3.20 -6.65
N THR A 78 12.06 4.00 -6.54
CA THR A 78 12.14 5.27 -5.80
C THR A 78 11.63 5.10 -4.36
N PRO A 79 12.18 5.87 -3.41
CA PRO A 79 11.57 6.06 -2.09
C PRO A 79 10.10 6.51 -2.17
N MET A 80 9.71 7.26 -3.21
CA MET A 80 8.32 7.64 -3.44
C MET A 80 7.43 6.42 -3.68
N LEU A 81 7.79 5.54 -4.62
CA LEU A 81 7.03 4.31 -4.85
C LEU A 81 6.95 3.46 -3.58
N LEU A 82 8.05 3.30 -2.85
CA LEU A 82 8.04 2.53 -1.60
C LEU A 82 7.05 3.12 -0.59
N SER A 83 6.99 4.45 -0.48
CA SER A 83 6.03 5.13 0.40
C SER A 83 4.59 4.81 -0.01
N LEU A 84 4.28 4.83 -1.31
CA LEU A 84 2.93 4.53 -1.82
C LEU A 84 2.51 3.08 -1.59
N VAL A 85 3.46 2.15 -1.73
CA VAL A 85 3.20 0.73 -1.47
C VAL A 85 2.96 0.50 0.03
N LYS A 86 3.68 1.23 0.91
CA LYS A 86 3.52 1.15 2.37
C LYS A 86 2.22 1.76 2.90
N THR A 87 1.66 2.79 2.26
CA THR A 87 0.36 3.34 2.69
C THR A 87 -0.81 2.41 2.38
N LYS A 88 -0.59 1.32 1.64
CA LYS A 88 -1.64 0.37 1.20
C LYS A 88 -2.79 1.07 0.45
N ASN A 89 -2.50 2.18 -0.24
CA ASN A 89 -3.48 2.90 -1.09
C ASN A 89 -3.52 2.36 -2.52
N ILE A 90 -2.48 1.65 -2.94
CA ILE A 90 -2.38 1.08 -4.27
C ILE A 90 -1.95 -0.37 -4.20
N ASP A 91 -2.37 -1.15 -5.18
CA ASP A 91 -1.72 -2.42 -5.49
C ASP A 91 -0.53 -2.12 -6.39
N GLN A 92 0.69 -2.40 -5.92
CA GLN A 92 1.91 -2.17 -6.69
C GLN A 92 1.87 -2.82 -8.09
N ASN A 93 1.12 -3.91 -8.23
CA ASN A 93 0.92 -4.62 -9.50
C ASN A 93 0.23 -3.74 -10.57
N ASP A 94 -0.54 -2.73 -10.16
CA ASP A 94 -1.22 -1.77 -11.04
C ASP A 94 -0.30 -0.62 -11.49
N VAL A 95 0.94 -0.55 -10.99
CA VAL A 95 1.91 0.47 -11.41
C VAL A 95 2.56 0.06 -12.72
N ILE A 96 2.56 0.98 -13.69
CA ILE A 96 3.29 0.86 -14.96
C ILE A 96 4.38 1.93 -15.04
N TYR A 97 5.44 1.65 -15.80
CA TYR A 97 6.51 2.61 -16.08
C TYR A 97 6.57 2.93 -17.55
N LEU A 98 6.55 4.21 -17.91
CA LEU A 98 6.86 4.70 -19.25
C LEU A 98 8.32 5.13 -19.26
N ALA A 99 9.15 4.41 -20.01
CA ALA A 99 10.57 4.67 -20.12
C ALA A 99 10.85 5.54 -21.34
N VAL A 100 11.67 6.57 -21.15
CA VAL A 100 12.12 7.47 -22.22
C VAL A 100 13.64 7.49 -22.24
N SER A 101 14.22 7.31 -23.42
CA SER A 101 15.66 7.48 -23.62
C SER A 101 16.04 8.93 -23.37
N VAL A 102 17.03 9.15 -22.51
CA VAL A 102 17.51 10.50 -22.17
C VAL A 102 17.98 11.22 -23.43
N ASN A 103 18.71 10.52 -24.31
CA ASN A 103 19.20 11.07 -25.57
C ASN A 103 18.09 11.48 -26.53
N LYS A 104 17.00 10.72 -26.58
CA LYS A 104 15.90 10.96 -27.53
C LYS A 104 15.11 12.23 -27.26
N ILE A 105 15.09 12.70 -26.01
CA ILE A 105 14.18 13.77 -25.58
C ILE A 105 14.87 15.11 -25.27
N LEU A 106 16.19 15.21 -25.46
CA LEU A 106 16.97 16.42 -25.11
C LEU A 106 16.53 17.69 -25.85
N ASP A 107 15.87 17.56 -27.00
CA ASP A 107 15.35 18.67 -27.78
C ASP A 107 14.03 19.25 -27.21
N ARG A 108 13.42 18.61 -26.21
CA ARG A 108 12.12 18.98 -25.62
C ARG A 108 12.18 19.87 -24.38
N ASN A 109 13.17 20.77 -24.30
CA ASN A 109 13.37 21.64 -23.14
C ASN A 109 13.43 20.86 -21.81
N VAL A 110 14.46 20.04 -21.68
CA VAL A 110 14.65 19.16 -20.53
C VAL A 110 15.46 19.85 -19.43
N ILE A 111 15.03 19.67 -18.19
CA ILE A 111 15.76 20.06 -16.99
C ILE A 111 16.12 18.83 -16.18
N PHE A 112 17.33 18.79 -15.63
CA PHE A 112 17.77 17.74 -14.72
C PHE A 112 17.84 18.28 -13.29
N SER A 113 17.52 17.45 -12.31
CA SER A 113 17.76 17.74 -10.89
C SER A 113 18.67 16.70 -10.26
N ASP A 114 19.58 17.13 -9.38
CA ASP A 114 20.48 16.24 -8.62
C ASP A 114 19.80 15.52 -7.45
N ALA A 115 18.57 15.93 -7.12
CA ALA A 115 17.74 15.34 -6.09
C ALA A 115 16.25 15.59 -6.38
N SER A 116 15.40 15.00 -5.54
CA SER A 116 13.94 15.14 -5.58
C SER A 116 13.49 16.59 -5.67
N ALA A 117 12.78 16.95 -6.73
CA ALA A 117 12.19 18.26 -6.93
C ALA A 117 10.89 18.41 -6.13
N ASN A 118 10.94 18.11 -4.83
CA ASN A 118 9.84 18.27 -3.86
C ASN A 118 10.34 18.48 -2.42
N THR A 119 11.63 18.77 -2.26
CA THR A 119 12.26 19.08 -0.97
C THR A 119 11.91 20.50 -0.50
N ALA A 120 12.11 20.79 0.78
CA ALA A 120 11.89 22.15 1.31
C ALA A 120 12.88 23.17 0.73
N ILE A 121 14.15 22.75 0.61
CA ILE A 121 15.19 23.48 -0.13
C ILE A 121 15.22 22.90 -1.54
N PRO A 122 14.99 23.69 -2.60
CA PRO A 122 15.03 23.19 -3.97
C PRO A 122 16.37 22.50 -4.31
N PRO A 123 16.35 21.43 -5.12
CA PRO A 123 17.58 20.81 -5.63
C PRO A 123 18.29 21.75 -6.62
N ASN A 124 19.51 21.37 -7.03
CA ASN A 124 20.14 22.06 -8.14
C ASN A 124 19.45 21.64 -9.45
N PHE A 125 19.12 22.63 -10.28
CA PHE A 125 18.57 22.40 -11.61
C PHE A 125 19.62 22.67 -12.69
N TYR A 126 19.66 21.81 -13.70
CA TYR A 126 20.59 21.88 -14.81
C TYR A 126 19.85 21.83 -16.16
N ALA A 127 20.27 22.66 -17.12
CA ALA A 127 19.69 22.69 -18.48
C ALA A 127 20.55 21.94 -19.50
N GLU A 128 21.79 21.57 -19.14
CA GLU A 128 22.72 20.93 -20.05
C GLU A 128 22.88 19.45 -19.72
N ALA A 129 22.76 18.59 -20.73
CA ALA A 129 22.93 17.15 -20.60
C ALA A 129 24.30 16.72 -20.03
N LYS A 130 25.35 17.54 -20.21
CA LYS A 130 26.66 17.29 -19.58
C LYS A 130 26.57 17.25 -18.05
N SER A 131 25.59 17.93 -17.46
CA SER A 131 25.39 17.98 -16.02
C SER A 131 24.94 16.65 -15.41
N LEU A 132 24.64 15.63 -16.23
CA LEU A 132 24.42 14.27 -15.74
C LEU A 132 25.64 13.73 -14.97
N GLU A 133 26.85 14.22 -15.24
CA GLU A 133 28.08 13.90 -14.46
C GLU A 133 27.98 14.34 -12.99
N ASN A 134 27.08 15.27 -12.66
CA ASN A 134 26.93 15.79 -11.30
C ASN A 134 25.96 14.95 -10.43
N LEU A 135 25.28 13.96 -11.02
CA LEU A 135 24.31 13.14 -10.30
C LEU A 135 25.01 12.02 -9.52
N ASP A 136 24.45 11.68 -8.36
CA ASP A 136 24.94 10.59 -7.51
C ASP A 136 24.46 9.23 -8.06
N TRP A 137 25.09 8.77 -9.15
CA TRP A 137 24.72 7.54 -9.85
C TRP A 137 24.87 6.29 -8.99
N GLU A 138 25.82 6.26 -8.05
CA GLU A 138 25.95 5.17 -7.08
C GLU A 138 24.66 5.02 -6.25
N VAL A 139 24.09 6.15 -5.78
CA VAL A 139 22.84 6.15 -5.03
C VAL A 139 21.62 5.87 -5.92
N ILE A 140 21.58 6.45 -7.12
CA ILE A 140 20.48 6.26 -8.10
C ILE A 140 20.36 4.77 -8.46
N ASP A 141 21.46 4.12 -8.82
CA ASP A 141 21.51 2.73 -9.29
C ASP A 141 21.45 1.70 -8.15
N SER A 142 21.68 2.12 -6.90
CA SER A 142 21.66 1.22 -5.75
C SER A 142 20.34 0.47 -5.58
N ARG A 143 20.42 -0.83 -5.29
CA ARG A 143 19.25 -1.67 -4.95
C ARG A 143 18.75 -1.47 -3.51
N GLN A 144 19.48 -0.68 -2.70
CA GLN A 144 19.13 -0.40 -1.33
C GLN A 144 17.88 0.49 -1.24
N TRP A 145 17.03 0.14 -0.29
CA TRP A 145 15.74 0.78 -0.05
C TRP A 145 15.55 1.16 1.43
N THR A 146 16.60 0.99 2.23
CA THR A 146 16.78 1.58 3.55
C THR A 146 17.71 2.79 3.42
N TYR A 147 17.34 3.91 4.03
CA TYR A 147 18.08 5.16 3.91
C TYR A 147 18.36 5.70 5.31
N ASN A 148 19.61 6.07 5.57
CA ASN A 148 19.92 6.90 6.73
C ASN A 148 19.55 8.36 6.38
N GLU A 149 18.62 8.95 7.14
CA GLU A 149 18.04 10.27 6.82
C GLU A 149 19.08 11.41 6.86
N SER A 150 20.13 11.28 7.66
CA SER A 150 21.12 12.34 7.87
C SER A 150 21.97 12.68 6.64
N ALA A 151 22.00 11.81 5.62
CA ALA A 151 22.90 11.95 4.48
C ALA A 151 22.23 12.47 3.20
N GLY A 152 20.93 12.77 3.19
CA GLY A 152 20.20 13.22 1.99
C GLY A 152 20.09 12.19 0.86
N ARG A 153 20.57 10.94 1.08
CA ARG A 153 20.60 9.85 0.06
C ARG A 153 19.22 9.56 -0.53
N LYS A 154 18.16 9.64 0.29
CA LYS A 154 16.77 9.46 -0.15
C LYS A 154 16.41 10.43 -1.28
N ASN A 155 16.77 11.71 -1.14
CA ASN A 155 16.44 12.74 -2.11
C ASN A 155 17.30 12.62 -3.37
N ARG A 156 18.61 12.36 -3.24
CA ARG A 156 19.50 12.15 -4.40
C ARG A 156 19.12 10.93 -5.25
N LYS A 157 18.63 9.86 -4.61
CA LYS A 157 18.07 8.71 -5.34
C LYS A 157 16.88 9.08 -6.23
N MET A 158 16.16 10.14 -5.87
CA MET A 158 15.02 10.67 -6.61
C MET A 158 15.43 11.84 -7.50
N ALA A 159 16.67 11.87 -8.00
CA ALA A 159 17.07 12.74 -9.10
C ALA A 159 16.11 12.55 -10.30
N GLU A 160 15.70 13.66 -10.90
CA GLU A 160 14.67 13.70 -11.94
C GLU A 160 15.21 14.27 -13.26
N MET A 161 14.64 13.77 -14.35
CA MET A 161 14.55 14.42 -15.65
C MET A 161 13.15 15.03 -15.75
N LEU A 162 13.08 16.33 -15.92
CA LEU A 162 11.86 17.15 -15.96
C LEU A 162 11.66 17.66 -17.38
N VAL A 163 10.62 17.19 -18.07
CA VAL A 163 10.34 17.59 -19.47
C VAL A 163 9.21 18.62 -19.49
N HIS A 164 9.42 19.76 -20.14
CA HIS A 164 8.47 20.87 -20.11
C HIS A 164 7.14 20.51 -20.81
N GLU A 165 6.01 20.80 -20.16
CA GLU A 165 4.61 20.63 -20.58
C GLU A 165 4.15 19.19 -20.87
N LYS A 166 4.82 18.48 -21.78
CA LYS A 166 4.31 17.25 -22.39
C LYS A 166 5.42 16.34 -22.92
N VAL A 167 5.21 15.03 -22.79
CA VAL A 167 5.93 13.97 -23.53
C VAL A 167 4.96 13.23 -24.43
N GLU A 168 5.32 13.05 -25.70
CA GLU A 168 4.48 12.32 -26.64
C GLU A 168 4.63 10.80 -26.45
N MET A 169 3.59 10.03 -26.75
CA MET A 169 3.69 8.57 -26.72
C MET A 169 4.73 8.05 -27.72
N SER A 170 4.96 8.77 -28.82
CA SER A 170 6.04 8.46 -29.78
C SER A 170 7.45 8.60 -29.18
N ASP A 171 7.64 9.32 -28.07
CA ASP A 171 8.91 9.44 -27.38
C ASP A 171 9.19 8.24 -26.46
N VAL A 172 8.14 7.58 -25.97
CA VAL A 172 8.21 6.41 -25.09
C VAL A 172 8.92 5.27 -25.80
N SER A 173 9.96 4.73 -25.16
CA SER A 173 10.83 3.70 -25.72
C SER A 173 10.34 2.30 -25.39
N TYR A 174 9.75 2.11 -24.21
CA TYR A 174 9.05 0.88 -23.80
C TYR A 174 8.23 1.15 -22.54
N ILE A 175 7.27 0.26 -22.26
CA ILE A 175 6.46 0.26 -21.03
C ILE A 175 6.80 -0.95 -20.18
N VAL A 176 7.16 -0.75 -18.91
CA VAL A 176 7.41 -1.84 -17.95
C VAL A 176 6.15 -2.11 -17.13
N VAL A 177 5.75 -3.37 -17.05
CA VAL A 177 4.56 -3.82 -16.30
C VAL A 177 4.87 -5.00 -15.38
N TRP A 178 3.93 -5.29 -14.46
CA TRP A 178 4.16 -6.25 -13.38
C TRP A 178 4.33 -7.70 -13.84
N ASN A 179 3.52 -8.17 -14.79
CA ASN A 179 3.53 -9.55 -15.29
C ASN A 179 2.89 -9.67 -16.69
N GLU A 180 2.89 -10.88 -17.26
CA GLU A 180 2.33 -11.16 -18.59
C GLU A 180 0.85 -10.81 -18.75
N HIS A 181 0.06 -10.84 -17.67
CA HIS A 181 -1.35 -10.45 -17.73
C HIS A 181 -1.48 -8.95 -18.00
N TYR A 182 -0.75 -8.11 -17.27
CA TYR A 182 -0.70 -6.67 -17.52
C TYR A 182 -0.05 -6.35 -18.88
N LYS A 183 0.94 -7.14 -19.31
CA LYS A 183 1.56 -6.96 -20.62
C LYS A 183 0.55 -7.13 -21.74
N LYS A 184 -0.22 -8.21 -21.71
CA LYS A 184 -1.28 -8.45 -22.68
C LYS A 184 -2.29 -7.30 -22.70
N TYR A 185 -2.78 -6.90 -21.52
CA TYR A 185 -3.70 -5.77 -21.40
C TYR A 185 -3.14 -4.49 -22.05
N VAL A 186 -1.93 -4.07 -21.66
CA VAL A 186 -1.31 -2.84 -22.19
C VAL A 186 -1.03 -2.93 -23.69
N GLN A 187 -0.64 -4.11 -24.20
CA GLN A 187 -0.45 -4.32 -25.64
C GLN A 187 -1.76 -4.20 -26.43
N ASP A 188 -2.87 -4.66 -25.85
CA ASP A 188 -4.20 -4.52 -26.45
C ASP A 188 -4.60 -3.03 -26.51
N GLU A 189 -4.46 -2.28 -25.41
CA GLU A 189 -4.72 -0.82 -25.37
C GLU A 189 -3.84 -0.02 -26.35
N LEU A 190 -2.56 -0.35 -26.43
CA LEU A 190 -1.63 0.29 -27.37
C LEU A 190 -2.05 0.06 -28.82
N ARG A 191 -2.49 -1.16 -29.16
CA ARG A 191 -2.94 -1.49 -30.51
C ARG A 191 -4.21 -0.75 -30.88
N GLU A 192 -5.16 -0.63 -29.96
CA GLU A 192 -6.40 0.12 -30.19
C GLU A 192 -6.15 1.62 -30.36
N SER A 193 -5.10 2.14 -29.72
CA SER A 193 -4.71 3.55 -29.78
C SER A 193 -3.66 3.88 -30.88
N GLY A 194 -3.25 2.91 -31.70
CA GLY A 194 -2.27 3.13 -32.79
C GLY A 194 -0.81 3.29 -32.35
N PHE A 195 -0.46 2.75 -31.18
CA PHE A 195 0.88 2.76 -30.58
C PHE A 195 1.48 1.35 -30.44
N GLU A 196 1.08 0.39 -31.28
CA GLU A 196 1.51 -1.01 -31.21
C GLU A 196 3.03 -1.23 -31.33
N ASN A 197 3.75 -0.23 -31.84
CA ASN A 197 5.22 -0.26 -31.96
C ASN A 197 5.94 -0.07 -30.63
N ILE A 198 5.26 0.40 -29.57
CA ILE A 198 5.88 0.58 -28.25
C ILE A 198 6.00 -0.79 -27.57
N PRO A 199 7.22 -1.29 -27.29
CA PRO A 199 7.40 -2.57 -26.61
C PRO A 199 6.86 -2.52 -25.18
N VAL A 200 6.14 -3.57 -24.79
CA VAL A 200 5.71 -3.78 -23.41
C VAL A 200 6.54 -4.92 -22.81
N VAL A 201 7.22 -4.63 -21.71
CA VAL A 201 8.19 -5.52 -21.08
C VAL A 201 7.79 -5.84 -19.64
N THR A 202 8.08 -7.06 -19.21
CA THR A 202 7.75 -7.59 -17.88
C THR A 202 8.95 -8.14 -17.15
N ASP A 203 10.09 -8.25 -17.86
CA ASP A 203 10.97 -9.39 -17.69
C ASP A 203 11.58 -9.48 -16.28
N PHE A 204 11.04 -10.48 -15.59
CA PHE A 204 11.18 -10.72 -14.17
C PHE A 204 12.60 -11.12 -13.77
N TYR A 205 13.40 -11.66 -14.70
CA TYR A 205 14.69 -12.28 -14.37
C TYR A 205 15.93 -11.60 -14.95
N ASN A 206 15.80 -10.79 -16.01
CA ASN A 206 16.96 -10.43 -16.84
C ASN A 206 17.36 -8.95 -16.73
N TYR A 207 16.43 -7.99 -16.89
CA TYR A 207 16.79 -6.56 -17.01
C TYR A 207 15.85 -5.58 -16.27
N PHE A 208 14.62 -6.01 -15.94
CA PHE A 208 13.57 -5.14 -15.38
C PHE A 208 13.16 -5.50 -13.95
N ILE A 209 13.88 -6.44 -13.30
CA ILE A 209 13.63 -6.86 -11.92
C ILE A 209 13.65 -5.70 -10.92
N ASP A 210 14.38 -4.63 -11.24
CA ASP A 210 14.64 -3.50 -10.36
C ASP A 210 13.56 -2.42 -10.32
N HIS A 211 12.42 -2.57 -11.01
CA HIS A 211 11.33 -1.58 -11.02
C HIS A 211 10.32 -1.76 -9.87
N TYR A 212 10.27 -2.94 -9.25
CA TYR A 212 9.25 -3.23 -8.24
C TYR A 212 9.88 -3.75 -6.95
N PHE A 213 9.29 -3.38 -5.82
CA PHE A 213 9.63 -3.91 -4.51
C PHE A 213 9.02 -5.31 -4.34
N CYS A 214 9.89 -6.31 -4.26
CA CYS A 214 9.50 -7.71 -4.14
C CYS A 214 10.10 -8.34 -2.88
N GLN A 215 9.48 -9.40 -2.39
CA GLN A 215 10.04 -10.21 -1.31
C GLN A 215 11.38 -10.84 -1.77
N PHE A 216 12.41 -10.73 -0.94
CA PHE A 216 13.74 -11.27 -1.24
C PHE A 216 13.77 -12.80 -1.04
N GLY A 217 14.51 -13.51 -1.89
CA GLY A 217 14.76 -14.95 -1.76
C GLY A 217 13.65 -15.85 -2.32
N GLU A 218 12.62 -15.28 -2.94
CA GLU A 218 11.53 -16.04 -3.57
C GLU A 218 11.81 -16.31 -5.06
N PRO A 219 11.57 -17.53 -5.56
CA PRO A 219 11.82 -17.87 -6.97
C PRO A 219 10.85 -17.18 -7.94
N LYS A 220 9.71 -16.68 -7.45
CA LYS A 220 8.67 -15.96 -8.21
C LYS A 220 8.46 -14.56 -7.66
N ARG A 221 8.11 -13.60 -8.54
CA ARG A 221 7.85 -12.20 -8.16
C ARG A 221 6.70 -12.19 -7.17
N ARG A 222 7.00 -11.89 -5.91
CA ARG A 222 5.99 -11.67 -4.87
C ARG A 222 6.03 -10.24 -4.45
N ASN A 223 4.88 -9.58 -4.54
CA ASN A 223 4.69 -8.22 -4.09
C ASN A 223 5.11 -8.12 -2.61
N LEU A 224 5.85 -7.06 -2.28
CA LEU A 224 6.32 -6.80 -0.92
C LEU A 224 5.16 -6.61 0.04
N ILE A 225 4.15 -5.84 -0.37
CA ILE A 225 2.97 -5.49 0.42
C ILE A 225 1.73 -5.68 -0.44
N THR A 226 0.73 -6.34 0.12
CA THR A 226 -0.55 -6.60 -0.54
C THR A 226 -1.40 -5.36 -0.51
N GLY A 227 -1.78 -4.86 -1.69
CA GLY A 227 -2.64 -3.70 -1.82
C GLY A 227 -4.12 -4.03 -1.56
N PRO A 228 -4.96 -2.99 -1.51
CA PRO A 228 -6.33 -3.09 -1.01
C PRO A 228 -7.22 -3.96 -1.92
N ARG A 229 -7.06 -3.90 -3.25
CA ARG A 229 -7.86 -4.69 -4.19
C ARG A 229 -7.52 -6.17 -4.08
N VAL A 230 -6.22 -6.50 -4.03
CA VAL A 230 -5.79 -7.90 -3.88
C VAL A 230 -6.18 -8.45 -2.52
N LEU A 231 -6.03 -7.68 -1.43
CA LEU A 231 -6.42 -8.10 -0.09
C LEU A 231 -7.93 -8.40 -0.01
N LYS A 232 -8.78 -7.49 -0.50
CA LYS A 232 -10.24 -7.69 -0.57
C LYS A 232 -10.62 -8.94 -1.36
N ARG A 233 -9.97 -9.18 -2.50
CA ARG A 233 -10.21 -10.38 -3.31
C ARG A 233 -9.81 -11.65 -2.57
N LEU A 234 -8.67 -11.66 -1.89
CA LEU A 234 -8.20 -12.81 -1.12
C LEU A 234 -9.12 -13.09 0.08
N MET A 235 -9.51 -12.05 0.83
CA MET A 235 -10.44 -12.19 1.95
C MET A 235 -11.75 -12.82 1.48
N ARG A 236 -12.34 -12.30 0.40
CA ARG A 236 -13.56 -12.88 -0.20
C ARG A 236 -13.37 -14.33 -0.60
N LYS A 237 -12.25 -14.65 -1.25
CA LYS A 237 -11.93 -16.02 -1.66
C LYS A 237 -11.97 -16.96 -0.45
N TYR A 238 -11.19 -16.68 0.59
CA TYR A 238 -11.14 -17.54 1.78
C TYR A 238 -12.48 -17.57 2.53
N PHE A 239 -13.19 -16.44 2.63
CA PHE A 239 -14.53 -16.40 3.22
C PHE A 239 -15.49 -17.35 2.50
N PHE A 240 -15.52 -17.36 1.16
CA PHE A 240 -16.39 -18.27 0.42
C PHE A 240 -15.93 -19.73 0.45
N GLU A 241 -14.62 -19.98 0.50
CA GLU A 241 -14.10 -21.34 0.71
C GLU A 241 -14.54 -21.92 2.06
N VAL A 242 -14.55 -21.13 3.14
CA VAL A 242 -15.07 -21.57 4.44
C VAL A 242 -16.56 -21.88 4.37
N LEU A 243 -17.34 -21.03 3.70
CA LEU A 243 -18.77 -21.28 3.51
C LEU A 243 -19.08 -22.55 2.70
N GLU A 244 -18.22 -22.88 1.73
CA GLU A 244 -18.37 -24.05 0.87
C GLU A 244 -17.98 -25.34 1.59
N VAL A 245 -16.88 -25.32 2.35
CA VAL A 245 -16.40 -26.48 3.10
C VAL A 245 -17.30 -26.74 4.32
N GLY A 246 -17.68 -25.70 5.05
CA GLY A 246 -18.34 -25.83 6.35
C GLY A 246 -17.40 -26.36 7.44
N PRO A 247 -17.89 -26.56 8.67
CA PRO A 247 -17.11 -27.20 9.74
C PRO A 247 -17.02 -28.72 9.52
N ASP A 248 -15.80 -29.28 9.54
CA ASP A 248 -15.52 -30.70 9.29
C ASP A 248 -15.67 -31.58 10.56
N ASN A 249 -15.25 -31.09 11.73
CA ASN A 249 -15.47 -31.72 13.04
C ASN A 249 -15.43 -30.60 14.10
N GLU A 250 -16.44 -30.51 14.96
CA GLU A 250 -16.55 -29.40 15.91
C GLU A 250 -15.62 -29.62 17.11
N GLY A 251 -14.49 -28.90 17.16
CA GLY A 251 -13.73 -28.72 18.40
C GLY A 251 -14.59 -27.93 19.40
N PHE A 252 -14.88 -26.68 19.07
CA PHE A 252 -15.82 -25.80 19.76
C PHE A 252 -17.11 -25.69 18.95
N GLY A 253 -18.27 -25.97 19.54
CA GLY A 253 -19.57 -25.95 18.87
C GLY A 253 -20.09 -24.55 18.58
N SER A 254 -19.46 -23.50 19.10
CA SER A 254 -19.80 -22.11 18.82
C SER A 254 -18.63 -21.16 19.11
N ILE A 255 -18.73 -19.90 18.63
CA ILE A 255 -17.82 -18.82 19.01
C ILE A 255 -17.82 -18.61 20.54
N SER A 256 -18.99 -18.71 21.19
CA SER A 256 -19.11 -18.54 22.64
C SER A 256 -18.33 -19.60 23.42
N GLU A 257 -18.33 -20.85 22.95
CA GLU A 257 -17.53 -21.93 23.53
C GLU A 257 -16.03 -21.71 23.30
N ALA A 258 -15.64 -21.32 22.08
CA ALA A 258 -14.25 -21.01 21.76
C ALA A 258 -13.71 -19.87 22.63
N LEU A 259 -14.49 -18.80 22.86
CA LEU A 259 -14.09 -17.68 23.71
C LEU A 259 -13.84 -18.11 25.16
N LYS A 260 -14.72 -18.94 25.74
CA LYS A 260 -14.51 -19.48 27.08
C LYS A 260 -13.23 -20.30 27.15
N ALA A 261 -12.99 -21.14 26.16
CA ALA A 261 -11.76 -21.93 26.09
C ALA A 261 -10.51 -21.06 25.96
N ILE A 262 -10.54 -19.98 25.17
CA ILE A 262 -9.42 -19.03 25.03
C ILE A 262 -9.15 -18.28 26.34
N GLU A 263 -10.20 -17.93 27.10
CA GLU A 263 -10.05 -17.29 28.41
C GLU A 263 -9.40 -18.22 29.45
N GLU A 264 -9.71 -19.51 29.41
CA GLU A 264 -9.12 -20.54 30.27
C GLU A 264 -7.70 -20.93 29.84
N ASP A 265 -7.49 -21.11 28.54
CA ASP A 265 -6.22 -21.46 27.91
C ASP A 265 -6.07 -20.76 26.55
N PHE A 266 -5.26 -19.72 26.52
CA PHE A 266 -4.98 -18.97 25.30
C PHE A 266 -4.38 -19.83 24.18
N ASP A 267 -3.71 -20.93 24.52
CA ASP A 267 -3.05 -21.80 23.54
C ASP A 267 -4.01 -22.86 22.94
N CYS A 268 -5.30 -22.85 23.32
CA CYS A 268 -6.29 -23.82 22.86
C CYS A 268 -6.57 -23.80 21.35
N ILE A 269 -6.27 -22.67 20.68
CA ILE A 269 -6.25 -22.57 19.21
C ILE A 269 -4.79 -22.53 18.76
N LYS A 270 -4.45 -23.38 17.79
CA LYS A 270 -3.09 -23.55 17.28
C LYS A 270 -2.40 -22.22 16.97
N GLU A 271 -3.05 -21.32 16.23
CA GLU A 271 -2.47 -20.05 15.82
C GLU A 271 -2.27 -19.07 16.99
N LEU A 272 -3.08 -19.16 18.05
CA LEU A 272 -2.88 -18.38 19.27
C LEU A 272 -1.63 -18.89 20.02
N ALA A 273 -1.46 -20.19 20.15
CA ALA A 273 -0.24 -20.80 20.71
C ALA A 273 1.04 -20.40 19.95
N GLU A 274 0.90 -20.23 18.63
CA GLU A 274 1.96 -19.81 17.72
C GLU A 274 2.34 -18.32 17.82
N ILE A 275 1.52 -17.48 18.48
CA ILE A 275 1.85 -16.08 18.77
C ILE A 275 2.08 -15.81 20.27
N ASN A 276 1.65 -16.71 21.16
CA ASN A 276 1.79 -16.53 22.60
C ASN A 276 3.27 -16.49 23.03
N GLY A 277 3.74 -15.40 23.63
CA GLY A 277 5.15 -15.25 23.99
C GLY A 277 6.08 -15.07 22.78
N LEU A 278 5.56 -14.71 21.61
CA LEU A 278 6.37 -14.35 20.44
C LEU A 278 6.89 -12.90 20.58
N PRO A 279 8.18 -12.67 20.89
CA PRO A 279 8.71 -11.31 21.06
C PRO A 279 8.71 -10.56 19.72
N THR A 280 8.50 -9.24 19.77
CA THR A 280 8.58 -8.35 18.61
C THR A 280 9.80 -7.43 18.67
N ALA A 281 10.43 -7.21 17.52
CA ALA A 281 11.46 -6.18 17.34
C ALA A 281 10.88 -4.76 17.20
N ASN A 282 9.55 -4.63 17.10
CA ASN A 282 8.88 -3.35 17.02
C ASN A 282 8.95 -2.63 18.38
N LYS A 283 9.78 -1.59 18.46
CA LYS A 283 10.04 -0.80 19.68
C LYS A 283 8.83 -0.06 20.22
N ILE A 284 7.75 0.04 19.43
CA ILE A 284 6.52 0.70 19.85
C ILE A 284 5.72 -0.22 20.79
N HIS A 285 5.78 -1.54 20.59
CA HIS A 285 5.12 -2.50 21.48
C HIS A 285 5.98 -2.76 22.72
N LYS A 286 5.31 -2.87 23.87
CA LYS A 286 5.93 -3.20 25.16
C LYS A 286 5.81 -4.69 25.52
N GLU A 287 4.99 -5.42 24.78
CA GLU A 287 4.55 -6.77 25.06
C GLU A 287 4.88 -7.72 23.89
N ASP A 288 4.84 -9.02 24.13
CA ASP A 288 4.85 -10.00 23.04
C ASP A 288 3.53 -9.99 22.25
N VAL A 289 3.50 -10.62 21.08
CA VAL A 289 2.33 -10.57 20.17
C VAL A 289 1.06 -11.16 20.80
N GLY A 290 1.17 -12.27 21.54
CA GLY A 290 0.01 -12.88 22.20
C GLY A 290 -0.47 -12.07 23.40
N ALA A 291 0.45 -11.51 24.18
CA ALA A 291 0.10 -10.57 25.26
C ALA A 291 -0.62 -9.33 24.73
N HIS A 292 -0.12 -8.75 23.64
CA HIS A 292 -0.77 -7.63 22.95
C HIS A 292 -2.21 -7.99 22.54
N SER A 293 -2.42 -9.17 21.94
CA SER A 293 -3.76 -9.64 21.55
C SER A 293 -4.75 -9.74 22.73
N ARG A 294 -4.28 -10.21 23.90
CA ARG A 294 -5.09 -10.21 25.13
C ARG A 294 -5.38 -8.80 25.64
N SER A 295 -4.40 -7.90 25.56
CA SER A 295 -4.57 -6.48 25.91
C SER A 295 -5.61 -5.79 25.02
N VAL A 296 -5.63 -6.07 23.72
CA VAL A 296 -6.67 -5.58 22.78
C VAL A 296 -8.04 -6.13 23.15
N ALA A 297 -8.18 -7.45 23.37
CA ALA A 297 -9.44 -8.06 23.78
C ALA A 297 -9.98 -7.47 25.11
N ALA A 298 -9.11 -7.26 26.10
CA ALA A 298 -9.49 -6.64 27.36
C ALA A 298 -9.94 -5.18 27.20
N ARG A 299 -9.36 -4.44 26.25
CA ARG A 299 -9.77 -3.06 25.94
C ARG A 299 -11.10 -2.99 25.23
N VAL A 300 -11.37 -3.90 24.29
CA VAL A 300 -12.68 -4.03 23.64
C VAL A 300 -13.80 -4.13 24.68
N VAL A 301 -13.66 -5.03 25.66
CA VAL A 301 -14.69 -5.26 26.69
C VAL A 301 -14.88 -4.05 27.62
N LYS A 302 -13.83 -3.25 27.82
CA LYS A 302 -13.85 -2.06 28.68
C LYS A 302 -14.41 -0.81 28.00
N ASP A 303 -14.53 -0.78 26.67
CA ASP A 303 -15.07 0.37 25.95
C ASP A 303 -16.56 0.57 26.30
N SER A 304 -16.97 1.80 26.57
CA SER A 304 -18.35 2.12 26.94
C SER A 304 -19.37 1.80 25.83
N HIS A 305 -18.94 1.80 24.57
CA HIS A 305 -19.77 1.47 23.40
C HIS A 305 -19.95 -0.04 23.23
N PHE A 306 -19.17 -0.88 23.92
CA PHE A 306 -19.27 -2.33 23.79
C PHE A 306 -20.69 -2.86 24.09
N SER A 307 -21.35 -2.25 25.08
CA SER A 307 -22.73 -2.56 25.47
C SER A 307 -23.79 -2.26 24.40
N GLN A 308 -23.45 -1.49 23.36
CA GLN A 308 -24.36 -1.15 22.26
C GLN A 308 -24.41 -2.21 21.15
N PHE A 309 -23.46 -3.14 21.15
CA PHE A 309 -23.45 -4.28 20.23
C PHE A 309 -24.35 -5.40 20.75
N THR A 310 -24.93 -6.16 19.83
CA THR A 310 -25.61 -7.42 20.16
C THR A 310 -24.64 -8.42 20.76
N LYS A 311 -25.15 -9.44 21.45
CA LYS A 311 -24.29 -10.47 22.06
C LYS A 311 -23.43 -11.17 20.99
N GLU A 312 -24.00 -11.46 19.83
CA GLU A 312 -23.31 -12.09 18.71
C GLU A 312 -22.19 -11.20 18.16
N GLU A 313 -22.44 -9.89 18.03
CA GLU A 313 -21.43 -8.91 17.60
C GLU A 313 -20.31 -8.73 18.65
N GLN A 314 -20.66 -8.71 19.94
CA GLN A 314 -19.70 -8.66 21.05
C GLN A 314 -18.77 -9.87 21.02
N GLU A 315 -19.32 -11.08 20.89
CA GLU A 315 -18.54 -12.31 20.79
C GLU A 315 -17.62 -12.30 19.56
N CYS A 316 -18.11 -11.85 18.40
CA CYS A 316 -17.27 -11.74 17.20
C CYS A 316 -16.14 -10.71 17.36
N LEU A 317 -16.41 -9.58 18.03
CA LEU A 317 -15.44 -8.52 18.25
C LEU A 317 -14.33 -8.99 19.20
N ILE A 318 -14.66 -9.69 20.29
CA ILE A 318 -13.67 -10.29 21.21
C ILE A 318 -12.85 -11.35 20.48
N LEU A 319 -13.49 -12.26 19.74
CA LEU A 319 -12.78 -13.30 19.00
C LEU A 319 -11.83 -12.69 17.97
N ALA A 320 -12.28 -11.68 17.22
CA ALA A 320 -11.43 -10.96 16.28
C ALA A 320 -10.27 -10.24 16.99
N ALA A 321 -10.48 -9.67 18.18
CA ALA A 321 -9.40 -9.06 18.96
C ALA A 321 -8.31 -10.06 19.37
N TYR A 322 -8.67 -11.29 19.73
CA TYR A 322 -7.68 -12.35 19.96
C TYR A 322 -6.96 -12.77 18.66
N LEU A 323 -7.68 -12.79 17.54
CA LEU A 323 -7.19 -13.32 16.28
C LEU A 323 -6.51 -12.29 15.37
N HIS A 324 -6.62 -10.98 15.61
CA HIS A 324 -6.19 -9.95 14.66
C HIS A 324 -4.73 -10.12 14.22
N ASP A 325 -3.88 -10.55 15.16
CA ASP A 325 -2.45 -10.65 14.99
C ASP A 325 -1.92 -12.06 14.67
N ILE A 326 -2.78 -13.06 14.47
CA ILE A 326 -2.33 -14.44 14.15
C ILE A 326 -1.48 -14.51 12.88
N GLY A 327 -1.72 -13.58 11.96
CA GLY A 327 -0.93 -13.40 10.74
C GLY A 327 0.54 -13.01 11.00
N LYS A 328 0.91 -12.66 12.23
CA LYS A 328 2.31 -12.45 12.67
C LYS A 328 3.01 -13.76 13.04
N GLY A 329 2.28 -14.86 13.28
CA GLY A 329 2.81 -16.21 13.48
C GLY A 329 3.05 -16.98 12.17
N PRO A 330 3.57 -18.21 12.22
CA PRO A 330 4.04 -18.91 13.42
C PRO A 330 5.41 -18.42 13.90
N LYS A 331 5.78 -18.70 15.17
CA LYS A 331 7.11 -18.41 15.73
C LYS A 331 8.25 -18.92 14.83
N SER A 332 8.06 -20.11 14.26
CA SER A 332 9.05 -20.80 13.41
C SER A 332 9.42 -20.06 12.13
N ARG A 333 8.60 -19.10 11.67
CA ARG A 333 8.91 -18.30 10.47
C ARG A 333 9.95 -17.23 10.73
N TRP A 334 10.16 -16.84 11.99
CA TRP A 334 11.02 -15.74 12.35
C TRP A 334 12.44 -16.21 12.65
N LYS A 335 13.42 -15.59 11.98
CA LYS A 335 14.83 -15.83 12.30
C LYS A 335 15.08 -15.44 13.76
N ASN A 336 15.62 -16.37 14.55
CA ASN A 336 15.83 -16.25 16.00
C ASN A 336 14.55 -16.13 16.84
N GLY A 337 13.37 -16.44 16.27
CA GLY A 337 12.10 -16.39 17.01
C GLY A 337 11.63 -14.98 17.37
N ILE A 338 12.15 -13.92 16.73
CA ILE A 338 11.75 -12.54 16.98
C ILE A 338 10.98 -11.99 15.77
N GLN A 339 9.72 -11.65 16.01
CA GLN A 339 8.81 -11.04 15.04
C GLN A 339 9.39 -9.71 14.54
N GLN A 340 9.56 -9.58 13.22
CA GLN A 340 9.93 -8.32 12.56
C GLN A 340 8.68 -7.63 12.01
N VAL A 341 8.75 -6.31 11.80
CA VAL A 341 7.63 -5.56 11.18
C VAL A 341 7.19 -6.23 9.87
N ASP A 342 5.89 -6.53 9.77
CA ASP A 342 5.28 -7.27 8.68
C ASP A 342 3.98 -6.60 8.25
N GLU A 343 4.07 -5.90 7.13
CA GLU A 343 2.95 -5.17 6.52
C GLU A 343 1.90 -6.11 5.90
N ASP A 344 2.20 -7.41 5.82
CA ASP A 344 1.40 -8.42 5.11
C ASP A 344 0.72 -9.42 6.08
N HIS A 345 0.71 -9.14 7.38
CA HIS A 345 0.15 -10.04 8.40
C HIS A 345 -1.35 -10.31 8.17
N ALA A 346 -2.16 -9.29 7.84
CA ALA A 346 -3.58 -9.44 7.51
C ALA A 346 -3.86 -10.41 6.35
N LYS A 347 -2.98 -10.49 5.34
CA LYS A 347 -3.10 -11.50 4.29
C LYS A 347 -2.74 -12.89 4.79
N LYS A 348 -1.76 -12.99 5.69
CA LYS A 348 -1.27 -14.26 6.23
C LYS A 348 -2.26 -14.87 7.24
N SER A 349 -3.12 -14.07 7.86
CA SER A 349 -4.22 -14.56 8.71
C SER A 349 -5.34 -15.24 7.92
N LEU A 350 -5.55 -14.92 6.64
CA LEU A 350 -6.65 -15.51 5.85
C LEU A 350 -6.66 -17.05 5.77
N PRO A 351 -5.55 -17.75 5.43
CA PRO A 351 -5.52 -19.20 5.48
C PRO A 351 -5.68 -19.76 6.90
N MET A 352 -5.27 -19.02 7.94
CA MET A 352 -5.44 -19.41 9.33
C MET A 352 -6.90 -19.31 9.76
N LEU A 353 -7.58 -18.20 9.43
CA LEU A 353 -9.01 -18.04 9.62
C LEU A 353 -9.79 -19.15 8.93
N LYS A 354 -9.39 -19.53 7.70
CA LYS A 354 -10.00 -20.68 7.02
C LYS A 354 -9.89 -21.93 7.89
N ARG A 355 -8.68 -22.28 8.33
CA ARG A 355 -8.44 -23.44 9.19
C ARG A 355 -9.29 -23.39 10.45
N ILE A 356 -9.24 -22.29 11.20
CA ILE A 356 -9.95 -22.11 12.47
C ILE A 356 -11.46 -22.34 12.29
N PHE A 357 -12.07 -21.77 11.24
CA PHE A 357 -13.52 -21.88 11.02
C PHE A 357 -13.98 -23.15 10.28
N THR A 358 -13.06 -23.96 9.76
CA THR A 358 -13.37 -25.29 9.21
C THR A 358 -13.02 -26.43 10.17
N GLU A 359 -12.05 -26.25 11.06
CA GLU A 359 -11.50 -27.31 11.92
C GLU A 359 -11.77 -27.10 13.41
N ASP A 360 -11.76 -25.87 13.93
CA ASP A 360 -11.82 -25.62 15.38
C ASP A 360 -13.18 -25.10 15.84
N ILE A 361 -13.77 -24.14 15.12
CA ILE A 361 -14.97 -23.43 15.56
C ILE A 361 -16.14 -23.72 14.59
N GLY A 362 -17.15 -24.43 15.10
CA GLY A 362 -18.43 -24.71 14.45
C GLY A 362 -19.56 -23.74 14.83
N GLY A 363 -20.79 -24.10 14.48
CA GLY A 363 -22.02 -23.39 14.87
C GLY A 363 -22.13 -21.90 14.50
N TRP A 364 -21.27 -21.39 13.63
CA TRP A 364 -21.25 -19.98 13.24
C TRP A 364 -22.31 -19.68 12.17
N THR A 365 -22.82 -18.45 12.21
CA THR A 365 -23.65 -17.89 11.12
C THR A 365 -22.76 -17.22 10.07
N LYS A 366 -23.31 -17.06 8.85
CA LYS A 366 -22.64 -16.33 7.77
C LYS A 366 -22.29 -14.88 8.14
N GLU A 367 -23.06 -14.27 9.05
CA GLU A 367 -22.79 -12.91 9.51
C GLU A 367 -21.65 -12.87 10.54
N GLN A 368 -21.63 -13.78 11.51
CA GLN A 368 -20.51 -13.90 12.45
C GLN A 368 -19.18 -14.13 11.70
N LEU A 369 -19.18 -15.05 10.73
CA LEU A 369 -18.00 -15.30 9.89
C LEU A 369 -17.57 -14.04 9.12
N ARG A 370 -18.54 -13.25 8.61
CA ARG A 370 -18.26 -12.00 7.90
C ARG A 370 -17.61 -10.97 8.81
N ILE A 371 -18.14 -10.80 10.02
CA ILE A 371 -17.62 -9.87 11.01
C ILE A 371 -16.18 -10.26 11.36
N VAL A 372 -15.92 -11.51 11.74
CA VAL A 372 -14.57 -11.92 12.14
C VAL A 372 -13.57 -11.79 10.98
N PHE A 373 -13.92 -12.23 9.77
CA PHE A 373 -13.04 -12.06 8.60
C PHE A 373 -12.75 -10.58 8.32
N MET A 374 -13.76 -9.72 8.42
CA MET A 374 -13.60 -8.28 8.22
C MET A 374 -12.66 -7.68 9.28
N LEU A 375 -12.93 -7.93 10.56
CA LEU A 375 -12.18 -7.34 11.65
C LEU A 375 -10.73 -7.81 11.70
N VAL A 376 -10.46 -9.08 11.44
CA VAL A 376 -9.09 -9.63 11.43
C VAL A 376 -8.30 -9.26 10.17
N THR A 377 -8.97 -8.99 9.04
CA THR A 377 -8.28 -8.59 7.79
C THR A 377 -7.99 -7.09 7.75
N TYR A 378 -8.78 -6.29 8.45
CA TYR A 378 -8.74 -4.82 8.41
C TYR A 378 -8.60 -4.22 9.81
N ASP A 379 -7.93 -4.95 10.70
CA ASP A 379 -7.62 -4.54 12.07
C ASP A 379 -6.80 -3.24 12.10
N ASP A 380 -5.84 -3.12 11.17
CA ASP A 380 -4.98 -1.94 11.04
C ASP A 380 -5.61 -0.75 10.29
N LEU A 381 -6.79 -0.93 9.69
CA LEU A 381 -7.34 0.05 8.74
C LEU A 381 -7.59 1.42 9.39
N ILE A 382 -8.22 1.45 10.56
CA ILE A 382 -8.56 2.71 11.25
C ILE A 382 -7.29 3.43 11.72
N GLY A 383 -6.36 2.70 12.34
CA GLY A 383 -5.07 3.26 12.76
C GLY A 383 -4.28 3.81 11.58
N ASP A 384 -4.25 3.08 10.45
CA ASP A 384 -3.55 3.51 9.24
C ASP A 384 -4.20 4.74 8.58
N ILE A 385 -5.53 4.86 8.61
CA ILE A 385 -6.23 6.03 8.07
C ILE A 385 -5.83 7.28 8.86
N VAL A 386 -5.89 7.21 10.19
CA VAL A 386 -5.66 8.39 11.03
C VAL A 386 -4.17 8.73 11.23
N ALA A 387 -3.28 7.76 11.14
CA ALA A 387 -1.85 7.95 11.44
C ALA A 387 -0.91 7.78 10.24
N ASN A 388 -1.28 7.00 9.21
CA ASN A 388 -0.36 6.56 8.16
C ASN A 388 -0.80 6.95 6.73
N ASN A 389 -1.73 7.92 6.58
CA ASN A 389 -2.23 8.42 5.30
C ASN A 389 -2.88 7.34 4.41
N ARG A 390 -3.50 6.31 5.02
CA ARG A 390 -4.34 5.38 4.28
C ARG A 390 -5.65 6.06 3.88
N ASP A 391 -6.11 5.80 2.66
CA ASP A 391 -7.27 6.47 2.08
C ASP A 391 -8.53 6.10 2.88
N PRO A 392 -9.22 7.08 3.51
CA PRO A 392 -10.41 6.82 4.32
C PRO A 392 -11.54 6.16 3.52
N ARG A 393 -11.57 6.33 2.20
CA ARG A 393 -12.60 5.71 1.33
C ARG A 393 -12.50 4.19 1.30
N GLN A 394 -11.36 3.60 1.66
CA GLN A 394 -11.20 2.14 1.72
C GLN A 394 -12.17 1.48 2.70
N ILE A 395 -12.62 2.18 3.75
CA ILE A 395 -13.62 1.62 4.68
C ILE A 395 -14.92 1.25 3.95
N ILE A 396 -15.33 2.07 2.96
CA ILE A 396 -16.57 1.92 2.18
C ILE A 396 -16.54 0.65 1.32
N ASP A 397 -15.33 0.19 0.97
CA ASP A 397 -15.11 -1.03 0.20
C ASP A 397 -15.24 -2.30 1.03
N VAL A 398 -15.18 -2.18 2.36
CA VAL A 398 -15.12 -3.29 3.30
C VAL A 398 -16.46 -3.47 4.01
N VAL A 399 -17.07 -2.37 4.46
CA VAL A 399 -18.29 -2.38 5.28
C VAL A 399 -19.56 -2.56 4.44
N LYS A 400 -20.60 -3.11 5.09
CA LYS A 400 -21.94 -3.26 4.49
C LYS A 400 -23.04 -2.57 5.27
N THR A 401 -22.83 -2.31 6.55
CA THR A 401 -23.81 -1.73 7.46
C THR A 401 -23.11 -0.74 8.37
N ARG A 402 -23.88 0.15 9.02
CA ARG A 402 -23.33 1.05 10.05
C ARG A 402 -22.68 0.28 11.21
N ARG A 403 -23.25 -0.88 11.58
CA ARG A 403 -22.66 -1.76 12.59
C ARG A 403 -21.25 -2.24 12.21
N HIS A 404 -20.98 -2.53 10.94
CA HIS A 404 -19.63 -2.91 10.50
C HIS A 404 -18.61 -1.79 10.68
N VAL A 405 -19.02 -0.54 10.42
CA VAL A 405 -18.19 0.65 10.66
C VAL A 405 -17.87 0.75 12.14
N ASP A 406 -18.88 0.63 13.00
CA ASP A 406 -18.72 0.72 14.46
C ASP A 406 -17.79 -0.38 15.00
N LEU A 407 -17.91 -1.61 14.50
CA LEU A 407 -17.07 -2.74 14.89
C LEU A 407 -15.60 -2.55 14.45
N LEU A 408 -15.36 -2.06 13.23
CA LEU A 408 -14.00 -1.73 12.77
C LEU A 408 -13.36 -0.61 13.59
N ILE A 409 -14.14 0.42 13.93
CA ILE A 409 -13.67 1.49 14.81
C ILE A 409 -13.38 0.95 16.21
N ALA A 410 -14.22 0.06 16.75
CA ALA A 410 -14.02 -0.52 18.06
C ALA A 410 -12.71 -1.33 18.16
N ILE A 411 -12.44 -2.22 17.20
CA ILE A 411 -11.18 -2.99 17.19
C ILE A 411 -9.97 -2.07 16.96
N GLY A 412 -10.06 -1.11 16.03
CA GLY A 412 -8.98 -0.16 15.75
C GLY A 412 -8.64 0.71 16.96
N LYS A 413 -9.64 1.23 17.68
CA LYS A 413 -9.43 1.96 18.94
C LYS A 413 -8.77 1.08 20.00
N ALA A 414 -9.22 -0.16 20.14
CA ALA A 414 -8.66 -1.09 21.13
C ALA A 414 -7.20 -1.42 20.83
N ASP A 415 -6.85 -1.66 19.56
CA ASP A 415 -5.49 -1.93 19.11
C ASP A 415 -4.55 -0.73 19.30
N MET A 416 -4.94 0.44 18.81
CA MET A 416 -4.21 1.70 19.04
C MET A 416 -4.00 1.96 20.53
N GLY A 417 -5.06 1.83 21.33
CA GLY A 417 -5.02 2.05 22.77
C GLY A 417 -4.16 1.04 23.53
N ALA A 418 -4.06 -0.22 23.06
CA ALA A 418 -3.20 -1.24 23.65
C ALA A 418 -1.72 -0.87 23.53
N ILE A 419 -1.35 -0.20 22.43
CA ILE A 419 -0.01 0.33 22.23
C ILE A 419 0.19 1.60 23.07
N ARG A 420 -0.70 2.58 22.88
CA ARG A 420 -0.64 3.91 23.49
C ARG A 420 -2.04 4.48 23.65
N GLU A 421 -2.44 4.70 24.90
CA GLU A 421 -3.79 5.16 25.22
C GLU A 421 -4.12 6.54 24.64
N ASP A 422 -3.14 7.44 24.60
CA ASP A 422 -3.28 8.79 24.06
C ASP A 422 -3.49 8.82 22.55
N TRP A 423 -3.09 7.78 21.79
CA TRP A 423 -3.33 7.72 20.35
C TRP A 423 -4.80 7.76 19.99
N VAL A 424 -5.67 7.21 20.84
CA VAL A 424 -7.12 7.26 20.59
C VAL A 424 -7.66 8.66 20.83
N SER A 425 -7.25 9.32 21.92
CA SER A 425 -7.69 10.69 22.21
C SER A 425 -7.13 11.71 21.20
N ASP A 426 -5.88 11.55 20.79
CA ASP A 426 -5.19 12.44 19.85
C ASP A 426 -5.80 12.40 18.45
N ASN A 427 -6.46 11.29 18.09
CA ASN A 427 -7.05 11.07 16.77
C ASN A 427 -8.58 10.97 16.79
N LEU A 428 -9.24 11.35 17.89
CA LEU A 428 -10.68 11.14 18.06
C LEU A 428 -11.49 11.83 16.96
N GLU A 429 -11.18 13.09 16.64
CA GLU A 429 -11.87 13.86 15.58
C GLU A 429 -11.74 13.16 14.21
N SER A 430 -10.54 12.72 13.85
CA SER A 430 -10.31 11.97 12.61
C SER A 430 -11.05 10.63 12.57
N ILE A 431 -11.17 9.93 13.71
CA ILE A 431 -11.94 8.68 13.80
C ILE A 431 -13.44 8.96 13.59
N GLU A 432 -13.97 10.03 14.19
CA GLU A 432 -15.37 10.44 14.00
C GLU A 432 -15.64 10.84 12.55
N GLU A 433 -14.73 11.58 11.92
CA GLU A 433 -14.84 11.93 10.49
C GLU A 433 -14.90 10.69 9.59
N VAL A 434 -14.09 9.67 9.88
CA VAL A 434 -14.13 8.38 9.15
C VAL A 434 -15.50 7.71 9.32
N ARG A 435 -16.07 7.73 10.53
CA ARG A 435 -17.41 7.15 10.79
C ARG A 435 -18.48 7.85 9.98
N ASP A 436 -18.52 9.18 10.05
CA ASP A 436 -19.55 9.99 9.40
C ASP A 436 -19.49 9.83 7.88
N ASN A 437 -18.29 9.88 7.30
CA ASN A 437 -18.08 9.65 5.87
C ASN A 437 -18.54 8.26 5.43
N ALA A 438 -18.24 7.23 6.22
CA ALA A 438 -18.67 5.86 5.94
C ALA A 438 -20.20 5.71 6.03
N TYR A 439 -20.83 6.33 7.02
CA TYR A 439 -22.29 6.33 7.18
C TYR A 439 -22.99 7.00 6.00
N GLN A 440 -22.56 8.19 5.60
CA GLN A 440 -23.12 8.89 4.44
C GLN A 440 -22.96 8.08 3.14
N ALA A 441 -21.82 7.41 2.97
CA ALA A 441 -21.58 6.57 1.80
C ALA A 441 -22.49 5.32 1.76
N LEU A 442 -22.85 4.78 2.93
CA LEU A 442 -23.80 3.66 3.03
C LEU A 442 -25.23 4.09 2.70
N GLU A 443 -25.66 5.28 3.14
CA GLU A 443 -26.99 5.82 2.81
C GLU A 443 -27.17 5.96 1.29
N ARG A 444 -26.19 6.56 0.60
CA ARG A 444 -26.22 6.76 -0.86
C ARG A 444 -26.23 5.46 -1.67
N LYS A 445 -25.91 4.30 -1.08
CA LYS A 445 -26.00 2.99 -1.76
C LYS A 445 -27.41 2.38 -1.68
N HIS A 446 -28.27 2.91 -0.82
CA HIS A 446 -29.63 2.43 -0.58
C HIS A 446 -30.71 3.32 -1.22
N ASP A 447 -30.34 4.51 -1.70
CA ASP A 447 -31.10 5.34 -2.63
C ASP A 447 -30.85 4.91 -4.08
#